data_AF-A2R4Z7-F1
#
_entry.id   AF-A2R4Z7-F1
#
_cell.length_a   1.000
_cell.length_b   1.000
_cell.length_c   1.000
_cell.angle_alpha   90.00
_cell.angle_beta   90.00
_cell.angle_gamma   90.00
#
_symmetry.space_group_name_H-M   'P 1'
#
loop_
_entity.id
_entity.type
_entity.pdbx_description
1 polymer ?
#
loop_
_entity_poly.entity_id
_entity_poly.type
_entity_poly.pdbx_seq_one_letter_code
_entity_poly.pdbx_strand_id
1 'polypeptide(L)'
;MTHRFPYDEKEHAASKQTIQDALTVMHQNDIPFQWVEEDGSSLLGCYASLSYNPAFVGQFFEMAKTLYAPGTVKPRNRELAILGLSSVLDVPYVDYCHRKIGSKCGLSHEQFEDALAGKVPADLSAEEAMAYRLGRILTDLKTPLDDATWKEAVSVMGKSELVGIAHTVAGYRWVSLLDQINGDTKRWISKDE
;
A
#
# COMPACT_ATOMS: atom_id res chain seq x y z
N MET A 1 13.71 -14.41 13.60
CA MET A 1 13.87 -13.17 14.37
C MET A 1 12.77 -13.15 15.41
N THR A 2 12.94 -12.51 16.57
CA THR A 2 11.82 -12.34 17.51
C THR A 2 10.84 -11.33 16.94
N HIS A 3 9.60 -11.72 16.69
CA HIS A 3 8.53 -10.81 16.25
C HIS A 3 8.32 -9.72 17.31
N ARG A 4 8.23 -8.45 16.90
CA ARG A 4 7.93 -7.35 17.84
C ARG A 4 6.48 -7.37 18.31
N PHE A 5 5.60 -7.97 17.51
CA PHE A 5 4.17 -8.18 17.78
C PHE A 5 3.85 -9.67 17.64
N PRO A 6 4.28 -10.53 18.60
CA PRO A 6 3.96 -11.95 18.57
C PRO A 6 2.45 -12.18 18.57
N TYR A 7 1.99 -13.20 17.86
CA TYR A 7 0.57 -13.55 17.85
C TYR A 7 0.20 -14.38 19.09
N ASP A 8 -0.82 -13.93 19.80
CA ASP A 8 -1.50 -14.65 20.87
C ASP A 8 -2.95 -14.92 20.45
N GLU A 9 -3.36 -16.19 20.40
CA GLU A 9 -4.70 -16.59 19.96
C GLU A 9 -5.81 -16.01 20.84
N LYS A 10 -5.61 -15.90 22.17
CA LYS A 10 -6.64 -15.41 23.09
C LYS A 10 -6.86 -13.91 22.94
N GLU A 11 -5.80 -13.17 22.63
CA GLU A 11 -5.85 -11.71 22.50
C GLU A 11 -6.21 -11.26 21.07
N HIS A 12 -5.73 -11.97 20.05
CA HIS A 12 -5.73 -11.47 18.67
C HIS A 12 -6.69 -12.20 17.72
N ALA A 13 -7.35 -13.29 18.13
CA ALA A 13 -8.24 -14.05 17.25
C ALA A 13 -9.35 -13.20 16.61
N ALA A 14 -9.96 -12.27 17.37
CA ALA A 14 -10.99 -11.38 16.84
C ALA A 14 -10.45 -10.41 15.78
N SER A 15 -9.27 -9.84 16.02
CA SER A 15 -8.57 -8.99 15.06
C SER A 15 -8.22 -9.78 13.79
N LYS A 16 -7.65 -10.99 13.95
CA LYS A 16 -7.30 -11.88 12.84
C LYS A 16 -8.52 -12.26 12.01
N GLN A 17 -9.64 -12.59 12.63
CA GLN A 17 -10.88 -12.90 11.91
C GLN A 17 -11.37 -11.68 11.11
N THR A 18 -11.37 -10.50 11.72
CA THR A 18 -11.76 -9.25 11.05
C THR A 18 -10.87 -8.95 9.84
N ILE A 19 -9.55 -9.15 9.98
CA ILE A 19 -8.58 -9.01 8.88
C ILE A 19 -8.89 -10.02 7.77
N GLN A 20 -9.08 -11.30 8.12
CA GLN A 20 -9.37 -12.37 7.16
C GLN A 20 -10.64 -12.05 6.36
N ASP A 21 -11.74 -11.68 7.03
CA ASP A 21 -13.01 -11.38 6.38
C ASP A 21 -12.89 -10.20 5.42
N ALA A 22 -12.20 -9.13 5.84
CA ALA A 22 -12.00 -7.96 5.03
C ALA A 22 -11.13 -8.23 3.79
N LEU A 23 -10.01 -8.94 3.95
CA LEU A 23 -9.13 -9.31 2.85
C LEU A 23 -9.83 -10.24 1.85
N THR A 24 -10.60 -11.20 2.34
CA THR A 24 -11.42 -12.09 1.51
C THR A 24 -12.39 -11.28 0.64
N VAL A 25 -13.09 -10.31 1.22
CA VAL A 25 -14.02 -9.44 0.47
C VAL A 25 -13.27 -8.58 -0.55
N MET A 26 -12.18 -7.90 -0.13
CA MET A 26 -11.41 -7.00 -0.99
C MET A 26 -10.78 -7.71 -2.18
N HIS A 27 -10.39 -8.98 -2.02
CA HIS A 27 -9.71 -9.77 -3.04
C HIS A 27 -10.57 -10.89 -3.63
N GLN A 28 -11.90 -10.85 -3.43
CA GLN A 28 -12.84 -11.81 -4.02
C GLN A 28 -12.45 -13.28 -3.75
N ASN A 29 -12.02 -13.57 -2.52
CA ASN A 29 -11.50 -14.87 -2.05
C ASN A 29 -10.13 -15.31 -2.61
N ASP A 30 -9.47 -14.51 -3.48
CA ASP A 30 -8.11 -14.78 -3.99
C ASP A 30 -7.11 -13.74 -3.45
N ILE A 31 -6.78 -13.86 -2.16
CA ILE A 31 -5.79 -12.98 -1.50
C ILE A 31 -4.42 -13.22 -2.17
N PRO A 32 -3.82 -12.23 -2.84
CA PRO A 32 -2.67 -12.47 -3.71
C PRO A 32 -1.31 -12.48 -2.99
N PHE A 33 -1.31 -12.43 -1.66
CA PHE A 33 -0.11 -12.30 -0.84
C PHE A 33 -0.30 -13.02 0.50
N GLN A 34 0.81 -13.39 1.14
CA GLN A 34 0.81 -13.95 2.47
C GLN A 34 0.63 -12.85 3.52
N TRP A 35 -0.24 -13.08 4.51
CA TRP A 35 -0.49 -12.14 5.62
C TRP A 35 -0.45 -12.79 7.01
N VAL A 36 -0.27 -14.12 7.05
CA VAL A 36 -0.03 -14.95 8.24
C VAL A 36 1.15 -15.86 7.94
N GLU A 37 2.03 -16.08 8.91
CA GLU A 37 3.09 -17.10 8.81
C GLU A 37 2.52 -18.48 8.47
N GLU A 38 3.30 -19.31 7.79
CA GLU A 38 2.86 -20.66 7.40
C GLU A 38 2.53 -21.55 8.61
N ASP A 39 3.28 -21.38 9.70
CA ASP A 39 3.05 -22.08 10.97
C ASP A 39 1.99 -21.42 11.85
N GLY A 40 1.41 -20.30 11.41
CA GLY A 40 0.41 -19.53 12.13
C GLY A 40 0.95 -18.76 13.34
N SER A 41 2.26 -18.72 13.55
CA SER A 41 2.90 -18.15 14.76
C SER A 41 2.87 -16.62 14.82
N SER A 42 2.64 -15.95 13.69
CA SER A 42 2.54 -14.50 13.61
C SER A 42 1.67 -14.07 12.42
N LEU A 43 1.07 -12.88 12.54
CA LEU A 43 0.61 -12.13 11.37
C LEU A 43 1.82 -11.43 10.72
N LEU A 44 1.70 -11.05 9.45
CA LEU A 44 2.78 -10.40 8.70
C LEU A 44 2.50 -8.92 8.43
N GLY A 45 3.57 -8.17 8.21
CA GLY A 45 3.47 -6.77 7.82
C GLY A 45 2.74 -5.87 8.80
N CYS A 46 1.89 -4.99 8.27
CA CYS A 46 1.05 -4.10 9.08
C CYS A 46 -0.01 -4.84 9.89
N TYR A 47 -0.40 -6.06 9.50
CA TYR A 47 -1.45 -6.82 10.18
C TYR A 47 -1.03 -7.25 11.59
N ALA A 48 0.26 -7.51 11.79
CA ALA A 48 0.82 -7.85 13.10
C ALA A 48 0.59 -6.74 14.12
N SER A 49 1.06 -5.53 13.83
CA SER A 49 0.92 -4.39 14.74
C SER A 49 -0.52 -3.86 14.81
N LEU A 50 -1.30 -3.92 13.72
CA LEU A 50 -2.71 -3.55 13.72
C LEU A 50 -3.53 -4.41 14.69
N SER A 51 -3.20 -5.70 14.81
CA SER A 51 -3.98 -6.65 15.62
C SER A 51 -3.96 -6.33 17.13
N TYR A 52 -2.94 -5.61 17.60
CA TYR A 52 -2.76 -5.19 18.99
C TYR A 52 -3.71 -4.06 19.41
N ASN A 53 -4.48 -3.49 18.48
CA ASN A 53 -5.54 -2.54 18.80
C ASN A 53 -6.84 -2.91 18.06
N PRO A 54 -7.63 -3.86 18.60
CA PRO A 54 -8.84 -4.38 17.96
C PRO A 54 -9.85 -3.30 17.60
N ALA A 55 -9.89 -2.21 18.39
CA ALA A 55 -10.78 -1.09 18.18
C ALA A 55 -10.47 -0.26 16.93
N PHE A 56 -9.34 -0.50 16.24
CA PHE A 56 -9.01 0.14 14.95
C PHE A 56 -9.08 -0.82 13.76
N VAL A 57 -9.12 -2.14 13.97
CA VAL A 57 -9.04 -3.12 12.88
C VAL A 57 -10.22 -2.96 11.91
N GLY A 58 -11.43 -2.84 12.43
CA GLY A 58 -12.63 -2.64 11.59
C GLY A 58 -12.56 -1.33 10.79
N GLN A 59 -12.24 -0.22 11.44
CA GLN A 59 -12.16 1.11 10.82
C GLN A 59 -11.04 1.19 9.77
N PHE A 60 -9.92 0.53 10.03
CA PHE A 60 -8.84 0.39 9.07
C PHE A 60 -9.34 -0.24 7.77
N PHE A 61 -10.10 -1.34 7.86
CA PHE A 61 -10.61 -2.02 6.67
C PHE A 61 -11.80 -1.32 6.02
N GLU A 62 -12.64 -0.59 6.75
CA GLU A 62 -13.66 0.27 6.13
C GLU A 62 -13.02 1.36 5.26
N MET A 63 -11.96 1.99 5.76
CA MET A 63 -11.16 2.91 4.96
C MET A 63 -10.48 2.20 3.79
N ALA A 64 -9.83 1.05 4.01
CA ALA A 64 -9.14 0.31 2.96
C ALA A 64 -10.08 -0.11 1.81
N LYS A 65 -11.30 -0.59 2.13
CA LYS A 65 -12.32 -0.93 1.13
C LYS A 65 -12.69 0.29 0.27
N THR A 66 -12.83 1.47 0.89
CA THR A 66 -13.14 2.71 0.18
C THR A 66 -11.99 3.12 -0.75
N LEU A 67 -10.73 3.00 -0.30
CA LEU A 67 -9.55 3.26 -1.14
C LEU A 67 -9.44 2.29 -2.32
N TYR A 68 -9.81 1.02 -2.11
CA TYR A 68 -9.75 -0.02 -3.15
C TYR A 68 -10.90 0.08 -4.17
N ALA A 69 -11.98 0.78 -3.84
CA ALA A 69 -13.10 0.97 -4.75
C ALA A 69 -12.67 1.74 -6.02
N PRO A 70 -12.95 1.23 -7.23
CA PRO A 70 -12.58 1.90 -8.49
C PRO A 70 -13.20 3.29 -8.67
N GLY A 71 -14.26 3.61 -7.92
CA GLY A 71 -14.89 4.93 -7.93
C GLY A 71 -14.17 6.00 -7.11
N THR A 72 -13.22 5.61 -6.24
CA THR A 72 -12.43 6.54 -5.42
C THR A 72 -11.15 6.98 -6.13
N VAL A 73 -10.43 6.01 -6.71
CA VAL A 73 -9.23 6.21 -7.54
C VAL A 73 -9.22 5.14 -8.61
N LYS A 74 -8.82 5.49 -9.83
CA LYS A 74 -8.64 4.50 -10.89
C LYS A 74 -7.63 3.44 -10.44
N PRO A 75 -7.90 2.13 -10.59
CA PRO A 75 -7.05 1.08 -10.04
C PRO A 75 -5.57 1.20 -10.41
N ARG A 76 -5.26 1.49 -11.68
CA ARG A 76 -3.88 1.63 -12.14
C ARG A 76 -3.18 2.89 -11.60
N ASN A 77 -3.89 4.01 -11.48
CA ASN A 77 -3.36 5.21 -10.82
C ASN A 77 -3.08 4.97 -9.34
N ARG A 78 -3.95 4.24 -8.65
CA ARG A 78 -3.76 3.85 -7.24
C ARG A 78 -2.48 3.05 -7.07
N GLU A 79 -2.28 1.99 -7.87
CA GLU A 79 -1.05 1.18 -7.80
C GLU A 79 0.20 2.00 -8.08
N LEU A 80 0.17 2.89 -9.08
CA LEU A 80 1.30 3.77 -9.39
C LEU A 80 1.59 4.76 -8.26
N ALA A 81 0.58 5.32 -7.58
CA ALA A 81 0.78 6.17 -6.42
C ALA A 81 1.37 5.41 -5.23
N ILE A 82 0.97 4.15 -5.02
CA ILE A 82 1.54 3.26 -4.00
C ILE A 82 3.01 3.01 -4.30
N LEU A 83 3.37 2.67 -5.55
CA LEU A 83 4.77 2.48 -5.96
C LEU A 83 5.58 3.77 -5.87
N GLY A 84 4.97 4.93 -6.13
CA GLY A 84 5.59 6.22 -5.88
C GLY A 84 5.94 6.40 -4.40
N LEU A 85 5.01 6.10 -3.49
CA LEU A 85 5.27 6.10 -2.05
C LEU A 85 6.38 5.10 -1.66
N SER A 86 6.33 3.86 -2.17
CA SER A 86 7.35 2.84 -1.91
C SER A 86 8.73 3.21 -2.44
N SER A 87 8.83 4.01 -3.50
CA SER A 87 10.12 4.51 -3.98
C SER A 87 10.77 5.54 -3.04
N VAL A 88 10.01 6.05 -2.07
CA VAL A 88 10.45 7.03 -1.06
C VAL A 88 10.63 6.36 0.31
N LEU A 89 9.77 5.39 0.67
CA LEU A 89 9.81 4.69 1.95
C LEU A 89 10.37 3.27 1.79
N ASP A 90 11.19 2.81 2.73
CA ASP A 90 11.61 1.40 2.80
C ASP A 90 10.48 0.53 3.36
N VAL A 91 9.60 0.03 2.48
CA VAL A 91 8.36 -0.72 2.82
C VAL A 91 8.21 -2.01 2.01
N PRO A 92 9.18 -2.94 2.06
CA PRO A 92 9.27 -4.09 1.16
C PRO A 92 8.12 -5.10 1.30
N TYR A 93 7.40 -5.13 2.44
CA TYR A 93 6.17 -5.93 2.54
C TYR A 93 5.05 -5.36 1.66
N VAL A 94 4.92 -4.02 1.60
CA VAL A 94 3.96 -3.35 0.70
C VAL A 94 4.32 -3.71 -0.74
N ASP A 95 5.60 -3.65 -1.11
CA ASP A 95 6.06 -3.99 -2.46
C ASP A 95 5.74 -5.44 -2.83
N TYR A 96 5.99 -6.37 -1.90
CA TYR A 96 5.62 -7.78 -2.05
C TYR A 96 4.11 -7.94 -2.31
N CYS A 97 3.26 -7.33 -1.48
CA CYS A 97 1.81 -7.40 -1.65
C CYS A 97 1.34 -6.80 -2.97
N HIS A 98 1.90 -5.65 -3.35
CA HIS A 98 1.46 -4.88 -4.49
C HIS A 98 2.01 -5.35 -5.83
N ARG A 99 3.03 -6.22 -5.85
CA ARG A 99 3.54 -6.81 -7.09
C ARG A 99 2.47 -7.57 -7.87
N LYS A 100 1.76 -8.48 -7.21
CA LYS A 100 0.69 -9.26 -7.86
C LYS A 100 -0.57 -8.41 -8.12
N ILE A 101 -0.86 -7.41 -7.29
CA ILE A 101 -1.99 -6.48 -7.48
C ILE A 101 -1.75 -5.56 -8.68
N GLY A 102 -0.56 -4.97 -8.77
CA GLY A 102 -0.11 -4.16 -9.90
C GLY A 102 -0.14 -4.92 -11.21
N SER A 103 0.31 -6.19 -11.20
CA SER A 103 0.20 -7.08 -12.37
C SER A 103 -1.26 -7.31 -12.80
N LYS A 104 -2.19 -7.53 -11.85
CA LYS A 104 -3.64 -7.61 -12.16
C LYS A 104 -4.20 -6.29 -12.73
N CYS A 105 -3.55 -5.15 -12.47
CA CYS A 105 -3.86 -3.85 -13.05
C CYS A 105 -3.08 -3.55 -14.36
N GLY A 106 -2.39 -4.55 -14.91
CA GLY A 106 -1.66 -4.45 -16.18
C GLY A 106 -0.29 -3.79 -16.09
N LEU A 107 0.29 -3.61 -14.90
CA LEU A 107 1.70 -3.16 -14.79
C LEU A 107 2.62 -4.31 -15.22
N SER A 108 3.59 -3.99 -16.09
CA SER A 108 4.64 -4.95 -16.44
C SER A 108 5.63 -5.10 -15.29
N HIS A 109 6.43 -6.18 -15.33
CA HIS A 109 7.52 -6.36 -14.37
C HIS A 109 8.51 -5.18 -14.43
N GLU A 110 8.91 -4.77 -15.63
CA GLU A 110 9.82 -3.64 -15.85
C GLU A 110 9.24 -2.32 -15.31
N GLN A 111 7.95 -2.04 -15.55
CA GLN A 111 7.29 -0.86 -14.98
C GLN A 111 7.32 -0.87 -13.45
N PHE A 112 7.18 -2.05 -12.83
CA PHE A 112 7.24 -2.21 -11.38
C PHE A 112 8.65 -1.95 -10.85
N GLU A 113 9.69 -2.53 -11.47
CA GLU A 113 11.08 -2.34 -11.08
C GLU A 113 11.55 -0.89 -11.25
N ASP A 114 11.20 -0.24 -12.37
CA ASP A 114 11.49 1.18 -12.58
C ASP A 114 10.86 2.05 -11.49
N ALA A 115 9.57 1.79 -11.18
CA ALA A 115 8.85 2.53 -10.17
C ALA A 115 9.52 2.42 -8.80
N LEU A 116 9.89 1.19 -8.38
CA LEU A 116 10.60 0.95 -7.12
C LEU A 116 12.00 1.61 -7.10
N ALA A 117 12.68 1.65 -8.25
CA ALA A 117 13.97 2.35 -8.39
C ALA A 117 13.86 3.89 -8.40
N GLY A 118 12.67 4.45 -8.15
CA GLY A 118 12.45 5.90 -8.16
C GLY A 118 12.41 6.51 -9.57
N LYS A 119 12.33 5.68 -10.61
CA LYS A 119 12.25 6.09 -12.02
C LYS A 119 10.79 6.07 -12.47
N VAL A 120 10.39 7.07 -13.24
CA VAL A 120 9.06 7.07 -13.86
C VAL A 120 9.02 5.93 -14.88
N PRO A 121 8.10 4.96 -14.74
CA PRO A 121 8.01 3.84 -15.68
C PRO A 121 7.76 4.30 -17.12
N ALA A 122 8.30 3.57 -18.09
CA ALA A 122 8.01 3.78 -19.50
C ALA A 122 6.54 3.44 -19.86
N ASP A 123 6.07 3.99 -20.98
CA ASP A 123 4.76 3.71 -21.57
C ASP A 123 3.55 3.99 -20.65
N LEU A 124 3.70 4.96 -19.75
CA LEU A 124 2.58 5.51 -18.98
C LEU A 124 1.89 6.64 -19.73
N SER A 125 0.57 6.72 -19.59
CA SER A 125 -0.17 7.94 -19.93
C SER A 125 0.26 9.11 -19.05
N ALA A 126 -0.04 10.35 -19.47
CA ALA A 126 0.26 11.54 -18.67
C ALA A 126 -0.40 11.50 -17.28
N GLU A 127 -1.61 10.95 -17.20
CA GLU A 127 -2.35 10.79 -15.94
C GLU A 127 -1.69 9.75 -15.01
N GLU A 128 -1.25 8.61 -15.55
CA GLU A 128 -0.57 7.55 -14.81
C GLU A 128 0.80 7.99 -14.30
N ALA A 129 1.59 8.66 -15.16
CA ALA A 129 2.87 9.23 -14.77
C ALA A 129 2.69 10.27 -13.65
N MET A 130 1.60 11.06 -13.71
CA MET A 130 1.24 11.98 -12.64
C MET A 130 0.90 11.27 -11.34
N ALA A 131 0.13 10.18 -11.38
CA ALA A 131 -0.22 9.41 -10.19
C ALA A 131 1.03 8.88 -9.46
N TYR A 132 1.98 8.30 -10.20
CA TYR A 132 3.27 7.88 -9.66
C TYR A 132 4.04 9.06 -9.04
N ARG A 133 4.14 10.18 -9.77
CA ARG A 133 4.86 11.38 -9.31
C ARG A 133 4.24 11.98 -8.05
N LEU A 134 2.91 12.02 -7.96
CA LEU A 134 2.17 12.44 -6.77
C LEU A 134 2.41 11.48 -5.60
N GLY A 135 2.47 10.17 -5.83
CA GLY A 135 2.86 9.19 -4.81
C GLY A 135 4.17 9.56 -4.11
N ARG A 136 5.18 9.95 -4.90
CA ARG A 136 6.47 10.43 -4.38
C ARG A 136 6.35 11.77 -3.65
N ILE A 137 5.78 12.78 -4.34
CA ILE A 137 5.68 14.15 -3.82
C ILE A 137 4.91 14.19 -2.49
N LEU A 138 3.72 13.59 -2.45
CA LEU A 138 2.84 13.62 -1.28
C LEU A 138 3.42 12.85 -0.09
N THR A 139 4.30 11.87 -0.35
CA THR A 139 5.03 11.17 0.70
C THR A 139 6.05 12.08 1.39
N ASP A 140 6.75 12.94 0.67
CA ASP A 140 7.72 13.88 1.27
C ASP A 140 7.16 15.27 1.60
N LEU A 141 5.89 15.51 1.28
CA LEU A 141 5.27 16.83 1.40
C LEU A 141 5.25 17.31 2.85
N LYS A 142 5.88 18.47 3.10
CA LYS A 142 5.94 19.15 4.41
C LYS A 142 5.28 20.53 4.43
N THR A 143 4.93 21.02 3.24
CA THR A 143 4.35 22.35 2.98
C THR A 143 3.18 22.19 2.01
N PRO A 144 2.37 23.22 1.73
CA PRO A 144 1.39 23.14 0.66
C PRO A 144 2.01 22.65 -0.66
N LEU A 145 1.24 21.88 -1.44
CA LEU A 145 1.61 21.45 -2.79
C LEU A 145 1.86 22.70 -3.64
N ASP A 146 2.94 22.70 -4.43
CA ASP A 146 3.25 23.84 -5.28
C ASP A 146 2.22 24.04 -6.40
N ASP A 147 2.03 25.30 -6.80
CA ASP A 147 1.02 25.68 -7.81
C ASP A 147 1.24 25.02 -9.17
N ALA A 148 2.48 24.72 -9.55
CA ALA A 148 2.78 24.12 -10.85
C ALA A 148 2.34 22.66 -10.87
N THR A 149 2.73 21.89 -9.85
CA THR A 149 2.28 20.50 -9.67
C THR A 149 0.77 20.42 -9.51
N TRP A 150 0.16 21.32 -8.74
CA TRP A 150 -1.30 21.39 -8.59
C TRP A 150 -2.01 21.60 -9.94
N LYS A 151 -1.58 22.61 -10.73
CA LYS A 151 -2.19 22.93 -12.02
C LYS A 151 -2.04 21.78 -13.01
N GLU A 152 -0.87 21.16 -13.07
CA GLU A 152 -0.61 20.03 -13.94
C GLU A 152 -1.48 18.82 -13.55
N ALA A 153 -1.49 18.45 -12.26
CA ALA A 153 -2.29 17.34 -11.77
C ALA A 153 -3.78 17.54 -12.08
N VAL A 154 -4.35 18.70 -11.73
CA VAL A 154 -5.76 18.99 -12.02
C VAL A 154 -6.05 18.96 -13.52
N SER A 155 -5.11 19.38 -14.38
CA SER A 155 -5.29 19.34 -15.83
C SER A 155 -5.35 17.92 -16.40
N VAL A 156 -4.60 16.97 -15.83
CA VAL A 156 -4.50 15.61 -16.40
C VAL A 156 -5.44 14.59 -15.75
N MET A 157 -5.82 14.78 -14.49
CA MET A 157 -6.66 13.81 -13.74
C MET A 157 -7.90 14.42 -13.08
N GLY A 158 -7.98 15.76 -13.02
CA GLY A 158 -9.05 16.44 -12.30
C GLY A 158 -8.88 16.38 -10.77
N LYS A 159 -9.74 17.11 -10.06
CA LYS A 159 -9.62 17.26 -8.59
C LYS A 159 -10.00 15.99 -7.82
N SER A 160 -11.02 15.27 -8.26
CA SER A 160 -11.50 14.07 -7.56
C SER A 160 -10.44 12.98 -7.54
N GLU A 161 -9.81 12.70 -8.68
CA GLU A 161 -8.73 11.72 -8.78
C GLU A 161 -7.52 12.15 -7.95
N LEU A 162 -7.12 13.42 -8.02
CA LEU A 162 -6.03 13.97 -7.20
C LEU A 162 -6.27 13.80 -5.70
N VAL A 163 -7.49 14.07 -5.22
CA VAL A 163 -7.87 13.87 -3.81
C VAL A 163 -7.87 12.39 -3.45
N GLY A 164 -8.34 11.52 -4.34
CA GLY A 164 -8.26 10.08 -4.15
C GLY A 164 -6.82 9.56 -4.05
N ILE A 165 -5.89 10.11 -4.84
CA ILE A 165 -4.46 9.83 -4.73
C ILE A 165 -3.91 10.28 -3.37
N ALA A 166 -4.32 11.46 -2.89
CA ALA A 166 -3.94 11.92 -1.55
C ALA A 166 -4.44 11.00 -0.44
N HIS A 167 -5.68 10.51 -0.53
CA HIS A 167 -6.21 9.51 0.39
C HIS A 167 -5.45 8.18 0.31
N THR A 168 -5.06 7.76 -0.88
CA THR A 168 -4.23 6.55 -1.10
C THR A 168 -2.89 6.72 -0.41
N VAL A 169 -2.15 7.79 -0.69
CA VAL A 169 -0.84 8.04 -0.08
C VAL A 169 -0.97 8.11 1.45
N ALA A 170 -1.95 8.84 1.98
CA ALA A 170 -2.18 8.91 3.43
C ALA A 170 -2.47 7.53 4.06
N GLY A 171 -3.33 6.72 3.43
CA GLY A 171 -3.63 5.37 3.86
C GLY A 171 -2.38 4.47 3.85
N TYR A 172 -1.56 4.55 2.80
CA TYR A 172 -0.33 3.77 2.73
C TYR A 172 0.77 4.28 3.65
N ARG A 173 0.82 5.57 4.01
CA ARG A 173 1.68 6.03 5.11
C ARG A 173 1.28 5.42 6.44
N TRP A 174 -0.02 5.27 6.71
CA TRP A 174 -0.49 4.57 7.90
C TRP A 174 -0.11 3.08 7.87
N VAL A 175 -0.33 2.39 6.74
CA VAL A 175 0.13 0.99 6.52
C VAL A 175 1.64 0.87 6.75
N SER A 176 2.41 1.77 6.16
CA SER A 176 3.87 1.79 6.24
C SER A 176 4.36 1.99 7.66
N LEU A 177 3.74 2.91 8.42
CA LEU A 177 4.07 3.11 9.82
C LEU A 177 3.83 1.85 10.66
N LEU A 178 2.70 1.17 10.45
CA LEU A 178 2.38 -0.08 11.13
C LEU A 178 3.37 -1.20 10.78
N ASP A 179 3.78 -1.30 9.52
CA ASP A 179 4.80 -2.27 9.08
C ASP A 179 6.20 -1.94 9.64
N GLN A 180 6.60 -0.68 9.63
CA GLN A 180 7.90 -0.23 10.13
C GLN A 180 8.06 -0.45 11.65
N ILE A 181 7.01 -0.23 12.44
CA ILE A 181 7.06 -0.57 13.86
C ILE A 181 7.10 -2.09 14.06
N ASN A 182 6.47 -2.89 13.19
CA ASN A 182 6.58 -4.35 13.20
C ASN A 182 8.03 -4.80 12.96
N GLY A 183 8.74 -4.11 12.05
CA GLY A 183 10.19 -4.23 11.92
C GLY A 183 10.67 -5.52 11.26
N ASP A 184 9.82 -6.18 10.48
CA ASP A 184 10.13 -7.41 9.74
C ASP A 184 10.68 -7.14 8.32
N THR A 185 11.06 -5.90 8.03
CA THR A 185 11.57 -5.39 6.75
C THR A 185 12.63 -6.31 6.11
N LYS A 186 13.57 -6.82 6.92
CA LYS A 186 14.69 -7.66 6.46
C LYS A 186 14.28 -9.01 5.85
N ARG A 187 13.06 -9.48 6.10
CA ARG A 187 12.53 -10.69 5.46
C ARG A 187 12.30 -10.51 3.98
N TRP A 188 11.85 -9.31 3.61
CA TRP A 188 11.26 -9.00 2.31
C TRP A 188 12.27 -8.45 1.32
N ILE A 189 13.39 -7.93 1.82
CA ILE A 189 14.55 -7.59 1.01
C ILE A 189 15.23 -8.92 0.65
N SER A 190 15.26 -9.28 -0.64
CA SER A 190 15.92 -10.52 -1.05
C SER A 190 17.36 -10.52 -0.56
N LYS A 191 17.81 -11.67 -0.06
CA LYS A 191 19.23 -11.96 0.09
C LYS A 191 19.75 -12.42 -1.28
N ASP A 192 19.89 -11.50 -2.21
CA ASP A 192 20.71 -11.71 -3.40
C ASP A 192 21.99 -10.86 -3.28
N GLU A 193 22.91 -11.37 -2.45
CA GLU A 193 24.32 -11.58 -2.84
C GLU A 193 24.64 -13.06 -2.69
#